data_AF-A0A961W773-F1
#
_entry.id   AF-A0A961W773-F1
#
_cell.length_a   1.000
_cell.length_b   1.000
_cell.length_c   1.000
_cell.angle_alpha   90.00
_cell.angle_beta   90.00
_cell.angle_gamma   90.00
#
_symmetry.space_group_name_H-M   'P 1'
#
loop_
_entity.id
_entity.type
_entity.pdbx_description
1 polymer ?
#
loop_
_entity_poly.entity_id
_entity_poly.type
_entity_poly.pdbx_seq_one_letter_code
_entity_poly.pdbx_strand_id
1 'polypeptide(L)'
;MIRTLSRALRLAALAGALALGGLNAPASAQAPQAAPTPDAETLNELEQIPLTEDSVARLIESFPVFKAKAEELSERYPELDDRSPGRHLSSLAAYPVAMAEIQAVIGAYGFDDIETYMRTLQTAAMTAAILDLEAERGMSLQEQIDAQVQQLQNNPQIPENMRAQVLQMLEAQLEQVRRMEPLPGNREAVAPHAAELRALLDDPEQPR
;
A
#
# COMPACT_ATOMS: atom_id res chain seq x y z
N MET A 1 -10.34 -13.56 -2.30
CA MET A 1 -10.26 -12.47 -3.28
C MET A 1 -9.25 -11.40 -2.82
N ILE A 2 -7.93 -11.69 -2.85
CA ILE A 2 -6.82 -10.70 -2.65
C ILE A 2 -6.72 -9.78 -3.89
N ARG A 3 -7.84 -9.55 -4.59
CA ARG A 3 -7.90 -9.06 -5.97
C ARG A 3 -7.89 -7.53 -6.07
N THR A 4 -7.81 -6.80 -4.95
CA THR A 4 -7.81 -5.33 -4.91
C THR A 4 -6.65 -4.71 -4.14
N LEU A 5 -5.94 -5.45 -3.27
CA LEU A 5 -4.78 -4.92 -2.54
C LEU A 5 -3.63 -4.57 -3.49
N SER A 6 -3.39 -5.38 -4.53
CA SER A 6 -2.37 -5.11 -5.57
C SER A 6 -2.74 -3.95 -6.50
N ARG A 7 -4.01 -3.52 -6.53
CA ARG A 7 -4.47 -2.34 -7.30
C ARG A 7 -4.48 -1.06 -6.46
N ALA A 8 -4.76 -1.15 -5.16
CA ALA A 8 -4.72 0.00 -4.26
C ALA A 8 -3.29 0.55 -4.09
N LEU A 9 -2.27 -0.32 -4.13
CA LEU A 9 -0.87 0.12 -4.02
C LEU A 9 -0.26 0.65 -5.34
N ARG A 10 -0.92 0.47 -6.48
CA ARG A 10 -0.43 0.90 -7.82
C ARG A 10 -1.12 2.14 -8.40
N LEU A 11 -1.97 2.84 -7.63
CA LEU A 11 -2.73 4.01 -8.10
C LEU A 11 -2.26 5.36 -7.54
N ALA A 12 -1.00 5.47 -7.12
CA ALA A 12 -0.34 6.77 -6.94
C ALA A 12 0.45 7.18 -8.19
N ALA A 13 -0.14 7.03 -9.38
CA ALA A 13 0.35 7.73 -10.57
C ALA A 13 -0.18 9.17 -10.50
N LEU A 14 0.56 10.06 -9.84
CA LEU A 14 0.36 11.51 -9.89
C LEU A 14 0.54 11.96 -11.35
N ALA A 15 -0.54 11.95 -12.12
CA ALA A 15 -0.60 12.59 -13.42
C ALA A 15 -0.75 14.11 -13.20
N GLY A 16 0.36 14.77 -12.89
CA GLY A 16 0.48 16.22 -12.94
C GLY A 16 0.46 16.73 -14.37
N ALA A 17 -0.71 16.74 -15.01
CA ALA A 17 -0.91 17.36 -16.32
C ALA A 17 -1.51 18.76 -16.16
N LEU A 18 -0.68 19.74 -15.76
CA LEU A 18 -1.01 21.16 -15.89
C LEU A 18 -0.73 21.61 -17.33
N ALA A 19 -1.69 21.36 -18.23
CA ALA A 19 -1.71 21.98 -19.55
C ALA A 19 -2.32 23.38 -19.45
N LEU A 20 -1.48 24.41 -19.34
CA LEU A 20 -1.88 25.80 -19.54
C LEU A 20 -1.96 26.09 -21.04
N GLY A 21 -3.17 26.06 -21.61
CA GLY A 21 -3.37 26.47 -23.00
C GLY A 21 -4.84 26.60 -23.41
N GLY A 22 -5.27 27.83 -23.71
CA GLY A 22 -6.33 28.10 -24.69
C GLY A 22 -7.68 28.59 -24.14
N LEU A 23 -7.83 29.92 -24.05
CA LEU A 23 -9.10 30.63 -23.88
C LEU A 23 -9.94 30.58 -25.17
N ASN A 24 -11.16 30.02 -25.11
CA ASN A 24 -12.42 30.54 -25.70
C ASN A 24 -13.43 29.42 -26.03
N ALA A 25 -14.40 29.18 -25.13
CA ALA A 25 -15.75 28.72 -25.46
C ALA A 25 -16.68 28.91 -24.25
N PRO A 26 -17.92 29.43 -24.42
CA PRO A 26 -18.95 29.34 -23.39
C PRO A 26 -19.64 27.97 -23.53
N ALA A 27 -19.11 26.96 -22.86
CA ALA A 27 -19.79 25.69 -22.65
C ALA A 27 -20.18 25.61 -21.17
N SER A 28 -21.44 25.29 -20.90
CA SER A 28 -21.96 25.02 -19.56
C SER A 28 -21.20 23.83 -18.96
N ALA A 29 -20.07 24.12 -18.32
CA ALA A 29 -19.28 23.15 -17.59
C ALA A 29 -20.03 22.81 -16.30
N GLN A 30 -20.80 21.72 -16.32
CA GLN A 30 -20.95 20.93 -15.11
C GLN A 30 -19.54 20.60 -14.65
N ALA A 31 -19.13 21.23 -13.54
CA ALA A 31 -17.86 20.91 -12.91
C ALA A 31 -17.78 19.38 -12.79
N PRO A 32 -16.67 18.75 -13.23
CA PRO A 32 -16.46 17.35 -12.90
C PRO A 32 -16.59 17.26 -11.39
N GLN A 33 -17.64 16.56 -10.93
CA GLN A 33 -17.76 16.21 -9.53
C GLN A 33 -16.48 15.45 -9.22
N ALA A 34 -15.62 16.04 -8.40
CA ALA A 34 -14.47 15.36 -7.86
C ALA A 34 -15.02 14.05 -7.30
N ALA A 35 -14.53 12.92 -7.83
CA ALA A 35 -14.81 11.63 -7.22
C ALA A 35 -14.50 11.77 -5.72
N PRO A 36 -15.34 11.22 -4.82
CA PRO A 36 -15.07 11.26 -3.40
C PRO A 36 -13.63 10.75 -3.22
N THR A 37 -12.76 11.66 -2.78
CA THR A 37 -11.42 11.27 -2.34
C THR A 37 -11.64 10.25 -1.24
N PRO A 38 -11.04 9.05 -1.34
CA PRO A 38 -11.12 8.10 -0.23
C PRO A 38 -10.76 8.84 1.05
N ASP A 39 -11.62 8.74 2.06
CA ASP A 39 -11.47 9.47 3.31
C ASP A 39 -10.04 9.26 3.84
N ALA A 40 -9.37 10.35 4.19
CA ALA A 40 -8.00 10.35 4.70
C ALA A 40 -7.85 9.48 5.97
N GLU A 41 -8.96 9.15 6.64
CA GLU A 41 -9.01 8.19 7.75
C GLU A 41 -8.66 6.75 7.30
N THR A 42 -9.05 6.33 6.09
CA THR A 42 -8.81 4.95 5.61
C THR A 42 -7.34 4.64 5.29
N LEU A 43 -6.51 5.67 5.10
CA LEU A 43 -5.07 5.53 4.85
C LEU A 43 -4.24 5.80 6.13
N ASN A 44 -4.88 6.23 7.22
CA ASN A 44 -4.20 6.71 8.43
C ASN A 44 -3.77 5.59 9.38
N GLU A 45 -4.09 4.32 9.10
CA GLU A 45 -3.83 3.18 9.99
C GLU A 45 -3.01 2.07 9.33
N LEU A 46 -2.10 2.41 8.41
CA LEU A 46 -1.02 1.49 8.07
C LEU A 46 0.01 1.50 9.21
N GLU A 47 -0.40 1.04 10.40
CA GLU A 47 0.49 0.91 11.55
C GLU A 47 1.53 -0.17 11.24
N GLN A 48 2.71 0.27 10.84
CA GLN A 48 3.84 -0.61 10.56
C GLN A 48 4.35 -1.24 11.85
N ILE A 49 4.79 -2.49 11.76
CA ILE A 49 5.51 -3.15 12.85
C ILE A 49 6.98 -3.36 12.47
N PRO A 50 7.89 -3.43 13.46
CA PRO A 50 9.26 -3.86 13.20
C PRO A 50 9.28 -5.27 12.62
N LEU A 51 9.93 -5.45 11.48
CA LEU A 51 10.13 -6.73 10.82
C LEU A 51 11.51 -7.27 11.13
N THR A 52 11.57 -8.60 11.22
CA THR A 52 12.82 -9.37 11.24
C THR A 52 12.83 -10.32 10.05
N GLU A 53 14.02 -10.73 9.59
CA GLU A 53 14.16 -11.72 8.52
C GLU A 53 13.36 -13.00 8.83
N ASP A 54 13.44 -13.49 10.08
CA ASP A 54 12.68 -14.65 10.55
C ASP A 54 11.15 -14.45 10.46
N SER A 55 10.63 -13.27 10.86
CA SER A 55 9.19 -12.99 10.73
C SER A 55 8.72 -12.95 9.28
N VAL A 56 9.57 -12.48 8.36
CA VAL A 56 9.27 -12.45 6.92
C VAL A 56 9.32 -13.85 6.33
N ALA A 57 10.30 -14.66 6.71
CA ALA A 57 10.39 -16.07 6.30
C ALA A 57 9.16 -16.87 6.77
N ARG A 58 8.77 -16.74 8.05
CA ARG A 58 7.57 -17.41 8.59
C ARG A 58 6.29 -16.94 7.92
N LEU A 59 6.20 -15.66 7.55
CA LEU A 59 5.08 -15.14 6.76
C LEU A 59 5.02 -15.82 5.38
N ILE A 60 6.14 -15.91 4.67
CA ILE A 60 6.22 -16.52 3.34
C ILE A 60 5.80 -18.00 3.38
N GLU A 61 6.28 -18.74 4.37
CA GLU A 61 5.95 -20.16 4.55
C GLU A 61 4.47 -20.38 4.89
N SER A 62 3.91 -19.53 5.75
CA SER A 62 2.52 -19.66 6.22
C SER A 62 1.48 -19.15 5.22
N PHE A 63 1.84 -18.21 4.35
CA PHE A 63 0.89 -17.52 3.48
C PHE A 63 0.07 -18.46 2.57
N PRO A 64 0.63 -19.47 1.89
CA PRO A 64 -0.17 -20.40 1.07
C PRO A 64 -1.17 -21.19 1.88
N VAL A 65 -0.81 -21.62 3.09
CA VAL A 65 -1.69 -22.38 3.99
C VAL A 65 -2.80 -21.50 4.54
N PHE A 66 -2.45 -20.27 4.93
CA PHE A 66 -3.42 -19.25 5.32
C PHE A 66 -4.40 -18.95 4.19
N LYS A 67 -3.92 -18.73 2.95
CA LYS A 67 -4.76 -18.46 1.77
C LYS A 67 -5.75 -19.60 1.52
N ALA A 68 -5.28 -20.85 1.50
CA ALA A 68 -6.13 -22.01 1.29
C ALA A 68 -7.22 -22.14 2.37
N LYS A 69 -6.87 -21.93 3.64
CA LYS A 69 -7.84 -21.95 4.74
C LYS A 69 -8.83 -20.78 4.64
N ALA A 70 -8.37 -19.59 4.29
CA ALA A 70 -9.24 -18.43 4.11
C ALA A 70 -10.25 -18.64 2.96
N GLU A 71 -9.83 -19.28 1.87
CA GLU A 71 -10.71 -19.67 0.76
C GLU A 71 -11.75 -20.72 1.19
N GLU A 72 -11.32 -21.79 1.87
CA GLU A 72 -12.21 -22.81 2.45
C GLU A 72 -13.28 -22.19 3.39
N LEU A 73 -12.87 -21.25 4.23
CA LEU A 73 -13.78 -20.56 5.15
C LEU A 73 -14.73 -19.62 4.42
N SER A 74 -14.28 -18.95 3.35
CA SER A 74 -15.12 -18.10 2.51
C SER A 74 -16.22 -18.91 1.80
N GLU A 75 -15.94 -20.15 1.40
CA GLU A 75 -16.94 -21.06 0.82
C GLU A 75 -17.93 -21.55 1.88
N ARG A 76 -17.43 -21.86 3.09
CA ARG A 76 -18.25 -22.34 4.22
C ARG A 76 -19.17 -21.24 4.78
N TYR A 77 -18.69 -20.01 4.78
CA TYR A 77 -19.37 -18.84 5.31
C TYR A 77 -19.48 -17.77 4.22
N PRO A 78 -20.40 -17.92 3.25
CA PRO A 78 -20.52 -16.99 2.11
C PRO A 78 -20.87 -15.56 2.53
N GLU A 79 -21.38 -15.35 3.75
CA GLU A 79 -21.62 -14.04 4.34
C GLU A 79 -20.32 -13.28 4.70
N LEU A 80 -19.16 -13.97 4.72
CA LEU A 80 -17.84 -13.33 4.80
C LEU A 80 -17.45 -12.62 3.49
N ASP A 81 -18.12 -12.92 2.37
CA ASP A 81 -17.82 -12.39 1.04
C ASP A 81 -18.39 -10.98 0.78
N ASP A 82 -18.90 -10.29 1.81
CA ASP A 82 -19.48 -8.94 1.64
C ASP A 82 -18.39 -7.84 1.50
N ARG A 83 -17.78 -7.83 0.32
CA ARG A 83 -17.26 -6.73 -0.53
C ARG A 83 -16.42 -5.59 0.05
N SER A 84 -15.80 -5.70 1.22
CA SER A 84 -14.87 -4.68 1.72
C SER A 84 -13.57 -5.29 2.29
N PRO A 85 -12.39 -5.03 1.68
CA PRO A 85 -11.11 -5.62 2.08
C PRO A 85 -10.69 -5.33 3.54
N GLY A 86 -11.09 -4.19 4.09
CA GLY A 86 -10.84 -3.82 5.49
C GLY A 86 -11.87 -4.37 6.48
N ARG A 87 -12.97 -4.96 6.00
CA ARG A 87 -14.04 -5.53 6.83
C ARG A 87 -13.93 -7.03 7.04
N HIS A 88 -13.02 -7.74 6.37
CA HIS A 88 -12.94 -9.20 6.49
C HIS A 88 -12.44 -9.69 7.86
N LEU A 89 -11.51 -8.99 8.49
CA LEU A 89 -11.07 -9.34 9.85
C LEU A 89 -12.14 -9.03 10.89
N SER A 90 -12.80 -7.87 10.76
CA SER A 90 -13.90 -7.48 11.64
C SER A 90 -15.17 -8.30 11.41
N SER A 91 -15.41 -8.79 10.18
CA SER A 91 -16.51 -9.72 9.89
C SER A 91 -16.20 -11.14 10.37
N LEU A 92 -14.94 -11.58 10.32
CA LEU A 92 -14.51 -12.85 10.91
C LEU A 92 -14.75 -12.88 12.43
N ALA A 93 -14.73 -11.74 13.13
CA ALA A 93 -15.08 -11.68 14.54
C ALA A 93 -16.52 -12.15 14.82
N ALA A 94 -17.43 -12.10 13.83
CA ALA A 94 -18.77 -12.67 13.94
C ALA A 94 -18.79 -14.21 13.85
N TYR A 95 -17.68 -14.83 13.44
CA TYR A 95 -17.52 -16.27 13.25
C TYR A 95 -16.34 -16.79 14.11
N PRO A 96 -16.52 -16.94 15.43
CA PRO A 96 -15.43 -17.31 16.35
C PRO A 96 -14.76 -18.65 16.00
N VAL A 97 -15.50 -19.58 15.37
CA VAL A 97 -14.97 -20.86 14.89
C VAL A 97 -14.01 -20.65 13.71
N ALA A 98 -14.38 -19.81 12.74
CA ALA A 98 -13.53 -19.48 11.60
C ALA A 98 -12.25 -18.76 12.06
N MET A 99 -12.38 -17.84 13.04
CA MET A 99 -11.23 -17.19 13.66
C MET A 99 -10.30 -18.17 14.36
N ALA A 100 -10.84 -19.13 15.12
CA ALA A 100 -10.02 -20.16 15.76
C ALA A 100 -9.29 -21.05 14.75
N GLU A 101 -9.92 -21.39 13.63
CA GLU A 101 -9.27 -22.15 12.55
C GLU A 101 -8.12 -21.38 11.91
N ILE A 102 -8.30 -20.09 11.60
CA ILE A 102 -7.22 -19.24 11.07
C ILE A 102 -6.10 -19.08 12.10
N GLN A 103 -6.45 -18.83 13.37
CA GLN A 103 -5.50 -18.69 14.46
C GLN A 103 -4.65 -19.96 14.63
N ALA A 104 -5.25 -21.15 14.49
CA ALA A 104 -4.52 -22.41 14.54
C ALA A 104 -3.53 -22.56 13.37
N VAL A 105 -3.92 -22.12 12.17
CA VAL A 105 -3.04 -22.16 10.99
C VAL A 105 -1.83 -21.25 11.18
N ILE A 106 -2.03 -19.98 11.52
CA ILE A 106 -0.90 -19.03 11.67
C ILE A 106 -0.06 -19.33 12.92
N GLY A 107 -0.69 -19.82 13.99
CA GLY A 107 -0.03 -20.20 15.23
C GLY A 107 0.97 -21.36 15.04
N ALA A 108 0.71 -22.26 14.09
CA ALA A 108 1.67 -23.32 13.73
C ALA A 108 3.00 -22.76 13.15
N TYR A 109 3.00 -21.51 12.69
CA TYR A 109 4.18 -20.80 12.20
C TYR A 109 4.67 -19.74 13.20
N GLY A 110 4.23 -19.80 14.46
CA GLY A 110 4.73 -18.96 15.54
C GLY A 110 4.22 -17.51 15.52
N PHE A 111 3.08 -17.25 14.89
CA PHE A 111 2.36 -15.98 15.05
C PHE A 111 1.45 -16.06 16.28
N ASP A 112 1.57 -15.07 17.17
CA ASP A 112 0.81 -15.04 18.43
C ASP A 112 -0.69 -14.83 18.19
N ASP A 113 -1.03 -13.95 17.24
CA ASP A 113 -2.40 -13.63 16.87
C ASP A 113 -2.52 -13.20 15.40
N ILE A 114 -3.76 -13.23 14.92
CA ILE A 114 -4.11 -12.83 13.56
C ILE A 114 -3.83 -11.35 13.28
N GLU A 115 -3.90 -10.49 14.30
CA GLU A 115 -3.62 -9.07 14.14
C GLU A 115 -2.14 -8.85 13.81
N THR A 116 -1.25 -9.48 14.58
CA THR A 116 0.20 -9.49 14.38
C THR A 116 0.56 -10.09 13.03
N TYR A 117 -0.09 -11.20 12.65
CA TYR A 117 0.09 -11.80 11.33
C TYR A 117 -0.25 -10.82 10.19
N MET A 118 -1.40 -10.17 10.28
CA MET A 118 -1.88 -9.24 9.24
C MET A 118 -1.05 -7.96 9.19
N ARG A 119 -0.61 -7.43 10.34
CA ARG A 119 0.35 -6.31 10.40
C ARG A 119 1.70 -6.69 9.80
N THR A 120 2.19 -7.91 10.04
CA THR A 120 3.41 -8.45 9.41
C THR A 120 3.25 -8.50 7.90
N LEU A 121 2.16 -9.10 7.42
CA LEU A 121 1.83 -9.20 6.00
C LEU A 121 1.79 -7.83 5.32
N GLN A 122 1.05 -6.89 5.90
CA GLN A 122 0.87 -5.55 5.36
C GLN A 122 2.19 -4.78 5.31
N THR A 123 2.97 -4.83 6.40
CA THR A 123 4.27 -4.13 6.48
C THR A 123 5.28 -4.72 5.49
N ALA A 124 5.33 -6.05 5.37
CA ALA A 124 6.22 -6.74 4.44
C ALA A 124 5.84 -6.45 2.98
N ALA A 125 4.54 -6.49 2.65
CA ALA A 125 4.04 -6.19 1.31
C ALA A 125 4.32 -4.74 0.89
N MET A 126 4.07 -3.78 1.79
CA MET A 126 4.37 -2.37 1.52
C MET A 126 5.86 -2.15 1.33
N THR A 127 6.70 -2.72 2.20
CA THR A 127 8.16 -2.61 2.11
C THR A 127 8.67 -3.20 0.79
N ALA A 128 8.19 -4.38 0.40
CA ALA A 128 8.55 -5.02 -0.87
C ALA A 128 8.16 -4.13 -2.07
N ALA A 129 6.97 -3.56 -2.07
CA ALA A 129 6.53 -2.67 -3.15
C ALA A 129 7.38 -1.38 -3.26
N ILE A 130 7.85 -0.84 -2.13
CA ILE A 130 8.74 0.33 -2.12
C ILE A 130 10.11 -0.05 -2.68
N LEU A 131 10.69 -1.18 -2.24
CA LEU A 131 11.95 -1.68 -2.78
C LEU A 131 11.88 -1.90 -4.30
N ASP A 132 10.75 -2.42 -4.78
CA ASP A 132 10.50 -2.62 -6.21
C ASP A 132 10.47 -1.29 -6.98
N LEU A 133 9.73 -0.30 -6.46
CA LEU A 133 9.63 1.02 -7.07
C LEU A 133 11.01 1.72 -7.14
N GLU A 134 11.81 1.58 -6.09
CA GLU A 134 13.15 2.15 -6.04
C GLU A 134 14.11 1.44 -7.00
N ALA A 135 14.00 0.10 -7.12
CA ALA A 135 14.77 -0.66 -8.09
C ALA A 135 14.42 -0.28 -9.54
N GLU A 136 13.13 -0.05 -9.85
CA GLU A 136 12.69 0.42 -11.17
C GLU A 136 13.18 1.82 -11.50
N ARG A 137 13.23 2.72 -10.51
CA ARG A 137 13.67 4.12 -10.70
C ARG A 137 15.17 4.32 -10.56
N GLY A 138 15.89 3.33 -10.01
CA GLY A 138 17.34 3.38 -9.79
C GLY A 138 17.77 4.38 -8.71
N MET A 139 16.83 4.85 -7.89
CA MET A 139 17.08 5.78 -6.80
C MET A 139 15.97 5.66 -5.75
N SER A 140 16.33 5.89 -4.49
CA SER A 140 15.40 5.83 -3.37
C SER A 140 14.30 6.88 -3.49
N LEU A 141 13.19 6.65 -2.80
CA LEU A 141 12.08 7.60 -2.78
C LEU A 141 12.52 8.97 -2.24
N GLN A 142 13.36 8.97 -1.20
CA GLN A 142 13.90 10.19 -0.60
C GLN A 142 14.81 10.95 -1.58
N GLU A 143 15.68 10.26 -2.32
CA GLU A 143 16.51 10.91 -3.34
C GLU A 143 15.66 11.55 -4.45
N GLN A 144 14.53 10.94 -4.81
CA GLN A 144 13.62 11.50 -5.83
C GLN A 144 12.97 12.79 -5.35
N ILE A 145 12.58 12.81 -4.08
CA ILE A 145 12.02 13.97 -3.41
C ILE A 145 13.06 15.10 -3.40
N ASP A 146 14.27 14.81 -2.95
CA ASP A 146 15.34 15.81 -2.85
C ASP A 146 15.71 16.36 -4.23
N ALA A 147 15.75 15.51 -5.26
CA ALA A 147 15.97 15.93 -6.64
C ALA A 147 14.85 16.87 -7.14
N GLN A 148 13.57 16.58 -6.84
CA GLN A 148 12.46 17.45 -7.24
C GLN A 148 12.48 18.80 -6.50
N VAL A 149 12.76 18.80 -5.19
CA VAL A 149 12.89 20.03 -4.41
C VAL A 149 14.01 20.90 -4.97
N GLN A 150 15.17 20.31 -5.26
CA GLN A 150 16.29 21.04 -5.87
C GLN A 150 15.96 21.60 -7.25
N GLN A 151 15.25 20.84 -8.10
CA GLN A 151 14.81 21.33 -9.41
C GLN A 151 13.86 22.53 -9.28
N LEU A 152 12.90 22.49 -8.35
CA LEU A 152 11.98 23.60 -8.09
C LEU A 152 12.72 24.84 -7.56
N GLN A 153 13.68 24.65 -6.67
CA GLN A 153 14.50 25.74 -6.10
C GLN A 153 15.40 26.40 -7.14
N ASN A 154 15.89 25.65 -8.13
CA ASN A 154 16.81 26.17 -9.13
C ASN A 154 16.13 26.60 -10.43
N ASN A 155 14.81 26.44 -10.57
CA ASN A 155 14.09 26.81 -11.79
C ASN A 155 13.86 28.33 -11.87
N PRO A 156 14.52 29.06 -12.81
CA PRO A 156 14.37 30.51 -12.94
C PRO A 156 13.04 30.92 -13.59
N GLN A 157 12.30 29.98 -14.18
CA GLN A 157 11.00 30.25 -14.80
C GLN A 157 9.85 30.28 -13.79
N ILE A 158 10.08 29.87 -12.54
CA ILE A 158 9.08 29.88 -11.48
C ILE A 158 9.27 31.15 -10.64
N PRO A 159 8.28 32.07 -10.61
CA PRO A 159 8.29 33.22 -9.72
C PRO A 159 8.43 32.80 -8.25
N GLU A 160 9.12 33.60 -7.45
CA GLU A 160 9.46 33.26 -6.06
C GLU A 160 8.23 32.97 -5.20
N ASN A 161 7.16 33.75 -5.35
CA ASN A 161 5.90 33.55 -4.64
C ASN A 161 5.21 32.24 -5.03
N MET A 162 5.25 31.86 -6.30
CA MET A 162 4.71 30.60 -6.80
C MET A 162 5.57 29.42 -6.33
N ARG A 163 6.89 29.58 -6.31
CA ARG A 163 7.82 28.58 -5.79
C ARG A 163 7.54 28.25 -4.33
N ALA A 164 7.35 29.26 -3.48
CA ALA A 164 7.02 29.06 -2.08
C ALA A 164 5.72 28.28 -1.90
N GLN A 165 4.68 28.58 -2.69
CA GLN A 165 3.41 27.83 -2.65
C GLN A 165 3.57 26.38 -3.10
N VAL A 166 4.33 26.13 -4.18
CA VAL A 166 4.59 24.78 -4.67
C VAL A 166 5.40 23.97 -3.66
N LEU A 167 6.42 24.57 -3.04
CA LEU A 167 7.21 23.90 -2.00
C LEU A 167 6.38 23.55 -0.77
N GLN A 168 5.49 24.45 -0.33
CA GLN A 168 4.57 24.17 0.77
C GLN A 168 3.59 23.03 0.44
N MET A 169 3.06 23.00 -0.78
CA MET A 169 2.20 21.90 -1.24
C MET A 169 2.98 20.58 -1.35
N LEU A 170 4.23 20.64 -1.79
CA LEU A 170 5.10 19.47 -1.85
C LEU A 170 5.39 18.94 -0.45
N GLU A 171 5.75 19.79 0.51
CA GLU A 171 6.02 19.42 1.89
C GLU A 171 4.85 18.66 2.54
N ALA A 172 3.60 19.10 2.29
CA ALA A 172 2.41 18.38 2.75
C ALA A 172 2.29 16.97 2.13
N GLN A 173 2.66 16.80 0.86
CA GLN A 173 2.72 15.49 0.21
C GLN A 173 3.89 14.65 0.75
N LEU A 174 5.04 15.26 1.05
CA LEU A 174 6.20 14.55 1.60
C LEU A 174 5.90 13.94 2.95
N GLU A 175 5.14 14.61 3.80
CA GLU A 175 4.72 14.03 5.08
C GLU A 175 3.85 12.80 4.90
N GLN A 176 3.00 12.75 3.86
CA GLN A 176 2.26 11.53 3.54
C GLN A 176 3.19 10.42 3.06
N VAL A 177 4.17 10.77 2.23
CA VAL A 177 5.17 9.81 1.71
C VAL A 177 6.04 9.25 2.83
N ARG A 178 6.50 10.08 3.75
CA ARG A 178 7.30 9.67 4.92
C ARG A 178 6.58 8.67 5.82
N ARG A 179 5.25 8.76 5.93
CA ARG A 179 4.45 7.76 6.67
C ARG A 179 4.44 6.38 6.01
N MET A 180 4.63 6.34 4.70
CA MET A 180 4.75 5.09 3.94
C MET A 180 6.18 4.56 3.92
N GLU A 181 7.17 5.35 4.34
CA GLU A 181 8.55 4.89 4.40
C GLU A 181 8.66 3.70 5.36
N PRO A 182 9.32 2.60 4.95
CA PRO A 182 9.47 1.44 5.82
C PRO A 182 10.19 1.83 7.12
N LEU A 183 9.74 1.29 8.26
CA LEU A 183 10.44 1.48 9.53
C LEU A 183 11.92 1.05 9.43
N PRO A 184 12.82 1.64 10.25
CA PRO A 184 14.22 1.24 10.28
C PRO A 184 14.38 -0.27 10.51
N GLY A 185 15.19 -0.94 9.68
CA GLY A 185 15.40 -2.39 9.73
C GLY A 185 14.46 -3.21 8.85
N ASN A 186 13.29 -2.67 8.47
CA ASN A 186 12.31 -3.42 7.68
C ASN A 186 12.81 -3.67 6.25
N ARG A 187 13.56 -2.71 5.69
CA ARG A 187 14.16 -2.85 4.35
C ARG A 187 15.14 -4.02 4.33
N GLU A 188 16.00 -4.12 5.34
CA GLU A 188 17.00 -5.17 5.48
C GLU A 188 16.36 -6.55 5.70
N ALA A 189 15.28 -6.60 6.48
CA ALA A 189 14.52 -7.82 6.70
C ALA A 189 13.80 -8.33 5.44
N VAL A 190 13.29 -7.42 4.60
CA VAL A 190 12.47 -7.75 3.43
C VAL A 190 13.29 -7.96 2.16
N ALA A 191 14.41 -7.22 1.99
CA ALA A 191 15.20 -7.24 0.76
C ALA A 191 15.61 -8.66 0.28
N PRO A 192 16.05 -9.60 1.14
CA PRO A 192 16.40 -10.96 0.72
C PRO A 192 15.21 -11.74 0.14
N HIS A 193 13.98 -11.37 0.54
CA HIS A 193 12.75 -12.09 0.22
C HIS A 193 11.82 -11.34 -0.73
N ALA A 194 12.20 -10.15 -1.20
CA ALA A 194 11.32 -9.26 -1.97
C ALA A 194 10.75 -9.96 -3.23
N ALA A 195 11.53 -10.81 -3.89
CA ALA A 195 11.08 -11.57 -5.05
C ALA A 195 10.01 -12.63 -4.70
N GLU A 196 10.17 -13.32 -3.59
CA GLU A 196 9.22 -14.34 -3.11
C GLU A 196 7.92 -13.70 -2.63
N LEU A 197 8.02 -12.61 -1.85
CA LEU A 197 6.87 -11.81 -1.44
C LEU A 197 6.10 -11.29 -2.66
N ARG A 198 6.79 -10.78 -3.68
CA ARG A 198 6.13 -10.36 -4.92
C ARG A 198 5.39 -11.52 -5.57
N ALA A 199 6.01 -12.68 -5.70
CA ALA A 199 5.38 -13.85 -6.30
C ALA A 199 4.16 -14.35 -5.50
N LEU A 200 4.17 -14.21 -4.17
CA LEU A 200 3.03 -14.55 -3.31
C LEU A 200 1.88 -13.55 -3.43
N LEU A 201 2.20 -12.28 -3.65
CA LEU A 201 1.24 -11.18 -3.71
C LEU A 201 0.69 -10.91 -5.13
N ASP A 202 1.46 -11.25 -6.17
CA ASP A 202 1.01 -11.26 -7.57
C ASP A 202 0.28 -12.60 -7.83
N ASP A 203 -1.04 -12.56 -7.92
CA ASP A 203 -1.88 -13.72 -8.25
C ASP A 203 -1.63 -14.14 -9.72
N PRO A 204 -1.03 -15.34 -10.02
CA PRO A 204 -0.63 -15.72 -11.37
C PRO A 204 -1.80 -15.99 -12.33
N GLU A 205 -3.04 -16.04 -11.83
CA GLU A 205 -4.25 -16.26 -12.64
C GLU A 205 -4.83 -15.00 -13.27
N GLN A 206 -4.18 -13.83 -13.14
CA GLN A 206 -4.62 -12.60 -13.81
C GLN A 206 -3.63 -12.15 -14.88
N PRO A 207 -4.04 -12.09 -16.16
CA PRO A 207 -3.22 -11.47 -17.20
C PRO A 207 -3.04 -9.98 -16.90
N ARG A 208 -1.81 -9.49 -17.11
CA ARG A 208 -1.40 -8.09 -16.97
C ARG A 208 -2.19 -7.15 -17.89
#